data_AF-A0ABD3SQH0-F1
#
_entry.id   AF-A0ABD3SQH0-F1
#
_cell.length_a   1.000
_cell.length_b   1.000
_cell.length_c   1.000
_cell.angle_alpha   90.00
_cell.angle_beta   90.00
_cell.angle_gamma   90.00
#
_symmetry.space_group_name_H-M   'P 1'
#
loop_
_entity.id
_entity.type
_entity.pdbx_description
1 polymer ?
#
loop_
_entity_poly.entity_id
_entity_poly.type
_entity_poly.pdbx_seq_one_letter_code
_entity_poly.pdbx_strand_id
1 'polypeptide(L)'
;MVHSSGVQSFLAGAVCSATLISFIYLYQRVSDASSRRIDISLNSNDDAADRPTEVVRMDSCSLDQRMIRKAEGAIRNRTSRLIVVIERCTNDHNYSAILRTVEALGVQHVYVIAPQCIQSTLTKYNDGDDIEDDDVKVLELKRSSGQLVKRATESEIRDRAMHHLYAKKATEWLTVTDFEDTKACISSLRKDGYHIWATDLGQVATCLTEQALRAKAEMTNIGGNIIPEKVAIVFGTEAVGCTNEMLNAADLRVYLPLRGFADSLNLSVATALVVHQMFILDPSLIGAMSEEERYQLRQAWYTKLASQRLLSPGDKKKRLKMISFIKACDEIDKKRLAGVPLFQSELDKLGKRGAKQAELDAIDAKLAEDSRRAVENLVANPPEPITDMRRADEHRTCFVGKKTKSRHRDVWADMPATANLSVKQNTSASFFRSQQKASG
;
A
#
# COMPACT_ATOMS: atom_id res chain seq x y z
N MET A 1 -48.77 60.38 37.03
CA MET A 1 -48.52 60.75 38.45
C MET A 1 -48.21 59.47 39.21
N VAL A 2 -47.12 59.44 40.00
CA VAL A 2 -46.78 58.49 41.11
C VAL A 2 -46.75 56.98 40.72
N HIS A 3 -45.62 56.26 40.67
CA HIS A 3 -44.85 55.66 41.79
C HIS A 3 -45.73 54.88 42.80
N SER A 4 -45.36 53.80 43.49
CA SER A 4 -44.27 52.78 43.44
C SER A 4 -44.77 51.58 44.31
N SER A 5 -44.14 50.42 44.54
CA SER A 5 -42.87 49.78 44.17
C SER A 5 -43.07 48.24 44.36
N GLY A 6 -42.06 47.39 44.09
CA GLY A 6 -42.15 45.96 44.43
C GLY A 6 -41.17 45.04 43.70
N VAL A 7 -39.90 45.02 44.12
CA VAL A 7 -38.88 44.09 43.60
C VAL A 7 -38.85 42.83 44.45
N GLN A 8 -38.99 41.66 43.84
CA GLN A 8 -38.32 40.44 44.30
C GLN A 8 -38.07 39.46 43.14
N SER A 9 -36.97 38.72 43.24
CA SER A 9 -36.31 37.95 42.18
C SER A 9 -36.22 36.46 42.52
N PHE A 10 -35.83 35.63 41.53
CA PHE A 10 -35.67 34.15 41.60
C PHE A 10 -36.99 33.38 41.80
N LEU A 11 -37.39 32.40 40.97
CA LEU A 11 -36.63 31.27 40.43
C LEU A 11 -37.19 30.81 39.08
N ALA A 12 -36.33 30.79 38.04
CA ALA A 12 -36.56 30.01 36.84
C ALA A 12 -35.75 28.71 36.94
N GLY A 13 -36.39 27.58 37.25
CA GLY A 13 -35.70 26.29 37.33
C GLY A 13 -36.53 25.14 37.89
N ALA A 14 -37.29 24.44 37.04
CA ALA A 14 -37.88 23.13 37.35
C ALA A 14 -38.37 22.30 36.14
N VAL A 15 -37.87 22.51 34.90
CA VAL A 15 -38.24 21.66 33.74
C VAL A 15 -37.03 21.36 32.84
N CYS A 16 -35.91 20.92 33.42
CA CYS A 16 -34.75 20.43 32.66
C CYS A 16 -33.86 19.48 33.47
N SER A 17 -34.41 18.36 33.94
CA SER A 17 -33.67 17.40 34.79
C SER A 17 -33.93 15.91 34.51
N ALA A 18 -34.91 15.55 33.67
CA ALA A 18 -35.19 14.15 33.34
C ALA A 18 -34.40 13.62 32.12
N THR A 19 -34.18 14.46 31.09
CA THR A 19 -33.51 14.07 29.84
C THR A 19 -31.98 14.06 29.92
N LEU A 20 -31.37 14.74 30.91
CA LEU A 20 -29.92 14.75 31.08
C LEU A 20 -29.37 13.48 31.75
N ILE A 21 -30.16 12.84 32.61
CA ILE A 21 -29.73 11.65 33.39
C ILE A 21 -29.57 10.42 32.49
N SER A 22 -30.39 10.28 31.44
CA SER A 22 -30.21 9.22 30.43
C SER A 22 -28.99 9.44 29.53
N PHE A 23 -28.54 10.68 29.34
CA PHE A 23 -27.34 10.99 28.57
C PHE A 23 -26.05 10.69 29.35
N ILE A 24 -26.04 10.92 30.66
CA ILE A 24 -24.89 10.61 31.53
C ILE A 24 -24.68 9.09 31.64
N TYR A 25 -25.75 8.31 31.78
CA TYR A 25 -25.64 6.84 31.87
C TYR A 25 -25.12 6.18 30.59
N LEU A 26 -25.44 6.74 29.41
CA LEU A 26 -24.92 6.23 28.15
C LEU A 26 -23.45 6.64 27.91
N TYR A 27 -23.04 7.83 28.38
CA TYR A 27 -21.64 8.28 28.29
C TYR A 27 -20.72 7.51 29.25
N GLN A 28 -21.19 7.17 30.47
CA GLN A 28 -20.41 6.35 31.41
C GLN A 28 -20.16 4.93 30.87
N ARG A 29 -21.15 4.31 30.20
CA ARG A 29 -20.94 2.97 29.58
C ARG A 29 -19.95 2.95 28.42
N VAL A 30 -19.78 4.06 27.69
CA VAL A 30 -18.77 4.20 26.63
C VAL A 30 -17.38 4.50 27.20
N SER A 31 -17.30 5.19 28.34
CA SER A 31 -16.05 5.35 29.10
C SER A 31 -15.56 4.03 29.71
N ASP A 32 -16.45 3.14 30.17
CA ASP A 32 -16.06 1.83 30.73
C ASP A 32 -15.57 0.83 29.67
N ALA A 33 -16.15 0.82 28.46
CA ALA A 33 -15.66 -0.01 27.35
C ALA A 33 -14.26 0.42 26.85
N SER A 34 -13.89 1.69 27.10
CA SER A 34 -12.59 2.27 26.73
C SER A 34 -11.58 2.26 27.89
N SER A 35 -12.02 1.93 29.10
CA SER A 35 -11.21 1.98 30.33
C SER A 35 -10.99 0.59 30.93
N ARG A 36 -10.26 -0.27 30.21
CA ARG A 36 -9.31 -1.14 30.92
C ARG A 36 -8.17 -0.27 31.43
N ARG A 37 -8.46 0.53 32.46
CA ARG A 37 -7.43 1.00 33.37
C ARG A 37 -6.71 -0.23 33.86
N ILE A 38 -5.38 -0.21 33.72
CA ILE A 38 -4.53 -1.03 34.56
C ILE A 38 -4.75 -0.49 35.97
N ASP A 39 -5.55 -1.20 36.78
CA ASP A 39 -5.64 -0.90 38.20
C ASP A 39 -4.27 -1.20 38.81
N ILE A 40 -3.47 -0.15 38.97
CA ILE A 40 -2.33 -0.15 39.88
C ILE A 40 -2.92 -0.03 41.28
N SER A 41 -3.55 -1.10 41.74
CA SER A 41 -3.80 -1.27 43.17
C SER A 41 -2.45 -1.34 43.85
N LEU A 42 -2.14 -0.36 44.71
CA LEU A 42 -1.05 -0.47 45.67
C LEU A 42 -1.43 -1.46 46.80
N ASN A 43 -1.71 -2.71 46.41
CA ASN A 43 -1.65 -3.84 47.30
C ASN A 43 -0.22 -4.33 47.31
N SER A 44 0.49 -4.00 48.38
CA SER A 44 1.73 -4.67 48.72
C SER A 44 1.45 -6.15 48.97
N ASN A 45 2.22 -6.99 48.28
CA ASN A 45 2.46 -8.42 48.47
C ASN A 45 1.89 -9.35 47.37
N ASP A 46 2.83 -10.17 46.91
CA ASP A 46 2.73 -11.50 46.29
C ASP A 46 2.47 -11.64 44.77
N ASP A 47 3.45 -12.31 44.14
CA ASP A 47 3.44 -13.04 42.86
C ASP A 47 3.28 -12.28 41.53
N ALA A 48 3.98 -11.16 41.37
CA ALA A 48 4.25 -10.53 40.07
C ALA A 48 5.56 -11.03 39.41
N ALA A 49 5.67 -12.34 39.15
CA ALA A 49 6.76 -12.92 38.34
C ALA A 49 6.27 -13.37 36.95
N ASP A 50 7.06 -13.05 35.92
CA ASP A 50 6.98 -13.60 34.55
C ASP A 50 5.75 -13.25 33.67
N ARG A 51 5.52 -11.95 33.45
CA ARG A 51 4.99 -11.48 32.15
C ARG A 51 6.14 -10.89 31.33
N PRO A 52 6.48 -11.44 30.14
CA PRO A 52 7.57 -10.89 29.34
C PRO A 52 7.21 -9.49 28.85
N THR A 53 8.00 -8.50 29.24
CA THR A 53 7.90 -7.13 28.74
C THR A 53 8.18 -7.14 27.24
N GLU A 54 7.21 -6.75 26.42
CA GLU A 54 7.38 -6.74 24.96
C GLU A 54 8.47 -5.73 24.58
N VAL A 55 9.62 -6.25 24.14
CA VAL A 55 10.77 -5.41 23.79
C VAL A 55 10.48 -4.69 22.48
N VAL A 56 10.10 -3.42 22.59
CA VAL A 56 9.90 -2.53 21.44
C VAL A 56 11.24 -2.34 20.72
N ARG A 57 11.38 -2.96 19.55
CA ARG A 57 12.52 -2.82 18.66
C ARG A 57 12.16 -1.88 17.53
N MET A 58 12.76 -0.70 17.54
CA MET A 58 12.60 0.30 16.50
C MET A 58 13.67 0.15 15.41
N ASP A 59 13.36 0.58 14.19
CA ASP A 59 14.31 0.71 13.09
C ASP A 59 15.49 1.62 13.49
N SER A 60 16.75 1.26 13.22
CA SER A 60 17.91 2.15 13.45
C SER A 60 19.05 1.88 12.46
N CYS A 61 19.93 2.86 12.23
CA CYS A 61 21.07 2.69 11.31
C CYS A 61 22.18 1.79 11.85
N SER A 62 22.23 1.56 13.16
CA SER A 62 23.20 0.68 13.83
C SER A 62 22.70 -0.76 13.99
N LEU A 63 21.39 -1.01 13.95
CA LEU A 63 20.77 -2.32 14.18
C LEU A 63 21.38 -3.42 13.30
N ASP A 64 21.66 -4.59 13.89
CA ASP A 64 22.15 -5.76 13.17
C ASP A 64 21.09 -6.34 12.22
N GLN A 65 21.53 -6.83 11.07
CA GLN A 65 20.66 -7.40 10.04
C GLN A 65 19.45 -6.52 9.64
N ARG A 66 19.54 -5.19 9.86
CA ARG A 66 18.46 -4.19 9.84
C ARG A 66 17.37 -4.44 8.79
N MET A 67 17.76 -4.63 7.54
CA MET A 67 16.81 -4.79 6.43
C MET A 67 16.09 -6.14 6.42
N ILE A 68 16.72 -7.21 6.93
CA ILE A 68 16.10 -8.52 7.12
C ILE A 68 15.14 -8.47 8.31
N ARG A 69 15.56 -7.89 9.46
CA ARG A 69 14.67 -7.68 10.62
C ARG A 69 13.46 -6.80 10.29
N LYS A 70 13.63 -5.81 9.41
CA LYS A 70 12.53 -5.00 8.87
C LYS A 70 11.58 -5.79 7.97
N ALA A 71 12.14 -6.67 7.13
CA ALA A 71 11.34 -7.55 6.29
C ALA A 71 10.57 -8.57 7.13
N GLU A 72 11.17 -9.20 8.15
CA GLU A 72 10.47 -10.08 9.10
C GLU A 72 9.35 -9.33 9.84
N GLY A 73 9.60 -8.10 10.31
CA GLY A 73 8.59 -7.26 10.97
C GLY A 73 7.40 -6.94 10.06
N ALA A 74 7.65 -6.68 8.77
CA ALA A 74 6.59 -6.54 7.78
C ALA A 74 5.86 -7.86 7.51
N ILE A 75 6.58 -8.97 7.28
CA ILE A 75 6.01 -10.31 7.01
C ILE A 75 5.10 -10.77 8.16
N ARG A 76 5.50 -10.57 9.42
CA ARG A 76 4.67 -10.92 10.59
C ARG A 76 3.37 -10.13 10.70
N ASN A 77 3.32 -8.95 10.11
CA ASN A 77 2.12 -8.11 10.05
C ASN A 77 1.33 -8.32 8.74
N ARG A 78 1.82 -9.12 7.78
CA ARG A 78 1.12 -9.36 6.51
C ARG A 78 -0.13 -10.21 6.71
N THR A 79 -1.16 -9.90 5.93
CA THR A 79 -2.42 -10.66 5.89
C THR A 79 -2.71 -11.19 4.49
N SER A 80 -3.15 -12.45 4.43
CA SER A 80 -3.76 -13.07 3.24
C SER A 80 -5.27 -13.29 3.40
N ARG A 81 -5.82 -13.11 4.61
CA ARG A 81 -7.28 -13.08 4.86
C ARG A 81 -8.00 -11.95 4.11
N LEU A 82 -7.33 -10.82 3.93
CA LEU A 82 -7.84 -9.64 3.22
C LEU A 82 -7.17 -9.46 1.85
N ILE A 83 -7.95 -9.48 0.77
CA ILE A 83 -7.53 -9.04 -0.57
C ILE A 83 -8.16 -7.68 -0.87
N VAL A 84 -7.39 -6.77 -1.45
CA VAL A 84 -7.91 -5.52 -2.04
C VAL A 84 -8.04 -5.68 -3.55
N VAL A 85 -9.23 -5.46 -4.09
CA VAL A 85 -9.51 -5.53 -5.53
C VAL A 85 -9.73 -4.12 -6.06
N ILE A 86 -8.99 -3.76 -7.11
CA ILE A 86 -9.08 -2.46 -7.79
C ILE A 86 -9.72 -2.71 -9.16
N GLU A 87 -11.02 -2.41 -9.29
CA GLU A 87 -11.76 -2.57 -10.53
C GLU A 87 -11.69 -1.31 -11.40
N ARG A 88 -11.05 -1.40 -12.58
CA ARG A 88 -11.11 -0.40 -13.65
C ARG A 88 -10.67 1.02 -13.21
N CYS A 89 -9.71 1.11 -12.29
CA CYS A 89 -9.07 2.38 -11.90
C CYS A 89 -8.44 3.06 -13.13
N THR A 90 -8.81 4.31 -13.37
CA THR A 90 -8.39 5.07 -14.55
C THR A 90 -7.24 6.04 -14.27
N ASN A 91 -7.02 6.41 -13.00
CA ASN A 91 -6.01 7.39 -12.61
C ASN A 91 -4.76 6.73 -12.00
N ASP A 92 -3.62 6.86 -12.69
CA ASP A 92 -2.31 6.38 -12.23
C ASP A 92 -1.94 6.86 -10.80
N HIS A 93 -2.40 8.05 -10.39
CA HIS A 93 -2.14 8.60 -9.06
C HIS A 93 -2.96 7.87 -7.98
N ASN A 94 -4.24 7.57 -8.25
CA ASN A 94 -5.06 6.77 -7.34
C ASN A 94 -4.48 5.36 -7.19
N TYR A 95 -4.15 4.71 -8.31
CA TYR A 95 -3.50 3.40 -8.32
C TYR A 95 -2.21 3.38 -7.50
N SER A 96 -1.32 4.36 -7.73
CA SER A 96 -0.07 4.52 -6.99
C SER A 96 -0.27 4.74 -5.49
N ALA A 97 -1.28 5.51 -5.10
CA ALA A 97 -1.63 5.80 -3.72
C ALA A 97 -2.24 4.57 -3.02
N ILE A 98 -3.15 3.85 -3.68
CA ILE A 98 -3.77 2.62 -3.17
C ILE A 98 -2.70 1.59 -2.87
N LEU A 99 -1.82 1.29 -3.83
CA LEU A 99 -0.77 0.29 -3.65
C LEU A 99 0.17 0.66 -2.49
N ARG A 100 0.48 1.94 -2.30
CA ARG A 100 1.26 2.39 -1.14
C ARG A 100 0.50 2.21 0.19
N THR A 101 -0.80 2.51 0.20
CA THR A 101 -1.66 2.38 1.37
C THR A 101 -1.82 0.93 1.81
N VAL A 102 -2.14 0.03 0.90
CA VAL A 102 -2.33 -1.40 1.22
C VAL A 102 -1.02 -2.08 1.63
N GLU A 103 0.11 -1.66 1.04
CA GLU A 103 1.45 -2.06 1.49
C GLU A 103 1.71 -1.60 2.93
N ALA A 104 1.45 -0.34 3.25
CA ALA A 104 1.67 0.22 4.58
C ALA A 104 0.74 -0.35 5.67
N LEU A 105 -0.48 -0.78 5.29
CA LEU A 105 -1.47 -1.39 6.21
C LEU A 105 -1.31 -2.91 6.35
N GLY A 106 -0.33 -3.55 5.71
CA GLY A 106 -0.06 -4.98 5.89
C GLY A 106 -0.87 -5.93 4.99
N VAL A 107 -1.64 -5.44 4.02
CA VAL A 107 -2.25 -6.32 2.99
C VAL A 107 -1.12 -6.91 2.12
N GLN A 108 -1.18 -8.20 1.80
CA GLN A 108 -0.21 -8.84 0.89
C GLN A 108 -0.69 -8.88 -0.57
N HIS A 109 -1.97 -9.17 -0.79
CA HIS A 109 -2.52 -9.48 -2.12
C HIS A 109 -3.40 -8.34 -2.64
N VAL A 110 -3.13 -7.92 -3.88
CA VAL A 110 -3.92 -6.91 -4.59
C VAL A 110 -4.32 -7.45 -5.95
N TYR A 111 -5.61 -7.46 -6.24
CA TYR A 111 -6.15 -7.86 -7.54
C TYR A 111 -6.49 -6.61 -8.36
N VAL A 112 -6.15 -6.60 -9.64
CA VAL A 112 -6.32 -5.44 -10.51
C VAL A 112 -7.07 -5.86 -11.76
N ILE A 113 -8.23 -5.26 -12.01
CA ILE A 113 -8.99 -5.47 -13.25
C ILE A 113 -8.74 -4.25 -14.13
N ALA A 114 -8.19 -4.46 -15.33
CA ALA A 114 -7.85 -3.36 -16.22
C ALA A 114 -9.10 -2.57 -16.67
N PRO A 115 -9.04 -1.22 -16.79
CA PRO A 115 -10.11 -0.46 -17.41
C PRO A 115 -10.21 -0.83 -18.89
N GLN A 116 -11.40 -1.23 -19.34
CA GLN A 116 -11.69 -1.43 -20.77
C GLN A 116 -11.39 -0.14 -21.54
N CYS A 117 -10.56 -0.25 -22.58
CA CYS A 117 -10.15 0.91 -23.36
C CYS A 117 -11.29 1.35 -24.30
N ILE A 118 -12.16 2.24 -23.80
CA ILE A 118 -13.18 2.89 -24.63
C ILE A 118 -12.46 3.85 -25.60
N GLN A 119 -12.45 3.51 -26.89
CA GLN A 119 -11.80 4.33 -27.92
C GLN A 119 -12.40 5.75 -28.04
N SER A 120 -13.65 5.95 -27.59
CA SER A 120 -14.40 7.21 -27.74
C SER A 120 -13.96 8.37 -26.83
N THR A 121 -13.06 8.17 -25.87
CA THR A 121 -12.55 9.29 -25.04
C THR A 121 -11.46 10.08 -25.77
N LEU A 122 -10.87 9.52 -26.83
CA LEU A 122 -9.88 10.20 -27.68
C LEU A 122 -10.50 11.24 -28.63
N THR A 123 -11.81 11.15 -28.92
CA THR A 123 -12.49 12.09 -29.83
C THR A 123 -13.03 13.35 -29.15
N LYS A 124 -13.21 13.35 -27.81
CA LYS A 124 -13.78 14.49 -27.06
C LYS A 124 -12.83 15.67 -26.81
N TYR A 125 -11.61 15.64 -27.34
CA TYR A 125 -10.64 16.75 -27.29
C TYR A 125 -10.23 17.23 -28.70
N ASN A 126 -11.04 16.91 -29.72
CA ASN A 126 -10.90 17.44 -31.07
C ASN A 126 -11.94 18.52 -31.43
N ASP A 127 -12.96 18.72 -30.59
CA ASP A 127 -13.85 19.89 -30.72
C ASP A 127 -13.14 21.09 -30.09
N GLY A 128 -12.89 22.12 -30.90
CA GLY A 128 -11.98 23.21 -30.58
C GLY A 128 -12.61 24.31 -29.73
N ASP A 129 -12.27 24.33 -28.45
CA ASP A 129 -12.23 25.56 -27.65
C ASP A 129 -10.77 26.03 -27.59
N ASP A 130 -10.44 27.05 -28.39
CA ASP A 130 -9.12 27.67 -28.43
C ASP A 130 -8.86 28.44 -27.12
N ILE A 131 -8.05 27.86 -26.23
CA ILE A 131 -7.42 28.59 -25.13
C ILE A 131 -6.04 29.03 -25.62
N GLU A 132 -5.98 30.27 -26.10
CA GLU A 132 -4.72 30.98 -26.35
C GLU A 132 -4.05 31.30 -25.00
N ASP A 133 -3.13 30.43 -24.58
CA ASP A 133 -2.17 30.72 -23.50
C ASP A 133 -0.81 30.15 -23.95
N ASP A 134 0.06 31.03 -24.46
CA ASP A 134 1.37 30.68 -25.00
C ASP A 134 2.30 30.08 -23.91
N ASP A 135 3.30 29.32 -24.35
CA ASP A 135 4.40 28.72 -23.55
C ASP A 135 4.12 27.49 -22.65
N VAL A 136 2.92 26.91 -22.61
CA VAL A 136 2.74 25.58 -21.98
C VAL A 136 3.03 24.43 -22.95
N LYS A 137 4.22 23.81 -22.84
CA LYS A 137 4.54 22.56 -23.55
C LYS A 137 3.70 21.39 -23.06
N VAL A 138 2.61 21.12 -23.79
CA VAL A 138 1.76 19.94 -23.62
C VAL A 138 2.37 18.74 -24.36
N LEU A 139 2.61 17.65 -23.63
CA LEU A 139 3.23 16.42 -24.12
C LEU A 139 2.26 15.23 -24.04
N GLU A 140 2.48 14.23 -24.89
CA GLU A 140 1.66 13.01 -24.95
C GLU A 140 2.08 11.96 -23.90
N LEU A 141 1.22 11.69 -22.91
CA LEU A 141 1.39 10.55 -22.00
C LEU A 141 0.99 9.25 -22.70
N LYS A 142 1.89 8.27 -22.71
CA LYS A 142 1.68 6.93 -23.26
C LYS A 142 1.92 5.88 -22.19
N ARG A 143 1.09 4.82 -22.18
CA ARG A 143 1.25 3.63 -21.32
C ARG A 143 2.56 2.90 -21.66
N SER A 144 2.98 1.96 -20.81
CA SER A 144 4.03 0.99 -21.12
C SER A 144 3.74 0.15 -22.38
N SER A 145 2.47 -0.02 -22.73
CA SER A 145 2.00 -0.63 -23.99
C SER A 145 2.09 0.30 -25.22
N GLY A 146 2.53 1.55 -25.06
CA GLY A 146 2.59 2.56 -26.13
C GLY A 146 1.28 3.34 -26.36
N GLN A 147 0.19 2.94 -25.72
CA GLN A 147 -1.15 3.50 -25.91
C GLN A 147 -1.29 4.90 -25.27
N LEU A 148 -1.84 5.87 -26.02
CA LEU A 148 -2.03 7.24 -25.53
C LEU A 148 -3.07 7.30 -24.39
N VAL A 149 -2.74 8.00 -23.31
CA VAL A 149 -3.58 8.15 -22.10
C VAL A 149 -4.25 9.52 -22.04
N LYS A 150 -3.44 10.58 -22.12
CA LYS A 150 -3.88 11.98 -22.10
C LYS A 150 -2.74 12.86 -22.63
N ARG A 151 -3.07 14.08 -23.05
CA ARG A 151 -2.11 15.18 -23.14
C ARG A 151 -1.89 15.80 -21.73
N ALA A 152 -0.65 16.12 -21.36
CA ALA A 152 -0.29 16.64 -20.04
C ALA A 152 0.99 17.49 -20.06
N THR A 153 1.16 18.34 -19.05
CA THR A 153 2.32 19.24 -18.88
C THR A 153 3.59 18.50 -18.45
N GLU A 154 4.76 19.13 -18.65
CA GLU A 154 6.04 18.59 -18.16
C GLU A 154 6.08 18.39 -16.63
N SER A 155 5.34 19.19 -15.84
CA SER A 155 5.25 19.00 -14.39
C SER A 155 4.44 17.75 -14.05
N GLU A 156 3.25 17.58 -14.65
CA GLU A 156 2.43 16.37 -14.45
C GLU A 156 3.18 15.10 -14.84
N ILE A 157 3.99 15.13 -15.90
CA ILE A 157 4.83 14.00 -16.32
C ILE A 157 5.93 13.70 -15.28
N ARG A 158 6.57 14.74 -14.72
CA ARG A 158 7.58 14.60 -13.67
C ARG A 158 6.97 14.06 -12.37
N ASP A 159 5.81 14.57 -11.99
CA ASP A 159 5.09 14.14 -10.80
C ASP A 159 4.55 12.72 -10.97
N ARG A 160 3.98 12.37 -12.13
CA ARG A 160 3.65 10.97 -12.47
C ARG A 160 4.86 10.05 -12.41
N ALA A 161 6.02 10.47 -12.94
CA ALA A 161 7.24 9.67 -12.86
C ALA A 161 7.68 9.44 -11.40
N MET A 162 7.53 10.43 -10.52
CA MET A 162 7.79 10.31 -9.09
C MET A 162 6.75 9.41 -8.38
N HIS A 163 5.46 9.60 -8.63
CA HIS A 163 4.39 8.75 -8.09
C HIS A 163 4.55 7.29 -8.53
N HIS A 164 4.83 7.06 -9.82
CA HIS A 164 5.11 5.75 -10.38
C HIS A 164 6.39 5.11 -9.80
N LEU A 165 7.41 5.91 -9.44
CA LEU A 165 8.59 5.43 -8.71
C LEU A 165 8.26 5.00 -7.27
N TYR A 166 7.36 5.72 -6.58
CA TYR A 166 6.88 5.31 -5.25
C TYR A 166 5.98 4.07 -5.34
N ALA A 167 5.08 4.01 -6.32
CA ALA A 167 4.24 2.83 -6.59
C ALA A 167 5.09 1.59 -6.88
N LYS A 168 6.13 1.72 -7.71
CA LYS A 168 7.10 0.64 -7.98
C LYS A 168 7.72 0.07 -6.71
N LYS A 169 8.06 0.92 -5.74
CA LYS A 169 8.58 0.47 -4.44
C LYS A 169 7.54 -0.20 -3.54
N ALA A 170 6.26 0.04 -3.75
CA ALA A 170 5.17 -0.66 -3.06
C ALA A 170 4.82 -1.99 -3.75
N THR A 171 4.67 -2.01 -5.09
CA THR A 171 4.52 -3.25 -5.89
C THR A 171 5.65 -4.24 -5.66
N GLU A 172 6.81 -3.74 -5.26
CA GLU A 172 8.00 -4.54 -4.94
C GLU A 172 7.80 -5.51 -3.76
N TRP A 173 6.82 -5.29 -2.88
CA TRP A 173 6.55 -6.12 -1.69
C TRP A 173 5.10 -6.64 -1.63
N LEU A 174 4.29 -6.31 -2.64
CA LEU A 174 2.92 -6.79 -2.81
C LEU A 174 2.86 -7.91 -3.84
N THR A 175 1.90 -8.81 -3.67
CA THR A 175 1.50 -9.78 -4.69
C THR A 175 0.37 -9.17 -5.51
N VAL A 176 0.73 -8.52 -6.62
CA VAL A 176 -0.25 -7.94 -7.55
C VAL A 176 -0.64 -8.98 -8.60
N THR A 177 -1.94 -9.20 -8.78
CA THR A 177 -2.50 -10.13 -9.78
C THR A 177 -3.40 -9.37 -10.74
N ASP A 178 -3.03 -9.34 -12.01
CA ASP A 178 -3.79 -8.66 -13.07
C ASP A 178 -4.85 -9.61 -13.67
N PHE A 179 -6.06 -9.09 -13.90
CA PHE A 179 -7.17 -9.76 -14.54
C PHE A 179 -7.65 -8.98 -15.77
N GLU A 180 -7.97 -9.72 -16.84
CA GLU A 180 -8.46 -9.15 -18.10
C GLU A 180 -9.87 -8.55 -17.95
N ASP A 181 -10.75 -9.23 -17.21
CA ASP A 181 -12.12 -8.79 -16.95
C ASP A 181 -12.58 -9.05 -15.50
N THR A 182 -13.75 -8.47 -15.18
CA THR A 182 -14.40 -8.57 -13.88
C THR A 182 -14.77 -10.03 -13.54
N LYS A 183 -15.20 -10.82 -14.55
CA LYS A 183 -15.64 -12.20 -14.40
C LYS A 183 -14.52 -13.16 -14.02
N ALA A 184 -13.34 -13.01 -14.61
CA ALA A 184 -12.13 -13.78 -14.31
C ALA A 184 -11.68 -13.52 -12.86
N CYS A 185 -11.72 -12.25 -12.42
CA CYS A 185 -11.42 -11.88 -11.05
C CYS A 185 -12.40 -12.52 -10.05
N ILE A 186 -13.71 -12.40 -10.29
CA ILE A 186 -14.76 -13.05 -9.46
C ILE A 186 -14.52 -14.57 -9.40
N SER A 187 -14.25 -15.20 -10.55
CA SER A 187 -14.04 -16.65 -10.64
C SER A 187 -12.83 -17.12 -9.82
N SER A 188 -11.72 -16.36 -9.83
CA SER A 188 -10.55 -16.64 -8.99
C SER A 188 -10.85 -16.49 -7.51
N LEU A 189 -11.48 -15.37 -7.11
CA LEU A 189 -11.84 -15.11 -5.71
C LEU A 189 -12.74 -16.21 -5.14
N ARG A 190 -13.76 -16.65 -5.89
CA ARG A 190 -14.65 -17.74 -5.48
C ARG A 190 -13.94 -19.09 -5.41
N LYS A 191 -13.05 -19.39 -6.37
CA LYS A 191 -12.22 -20.61 -6.35
C LYS A 191 -11.34 -20.70 -5.11
N ASP A 192 -10.75 -19.57 -4.68
CA ASP A 192 -9.83 -19.52 -3.55
C ASP A 192 -10.55 -19.34 -2.18
N GLY A 193 -11.89 -19.30 -2.19
CA GLY A 193 -12.75 -19.28 -1.02
C GLY A 193 -12.99 -17.90 -0.40
N TYR A 194 -12.80 -16.81 -1.15
CA TYR A 194 -13.02 -15.45 -0.66
C TYR A 194 -14.48 -15.03 -0.75
N HIS A 195 -14.99 -14.44 0.33
CA HIS A 195 -16.20 -13.64 0.29
C HIS A 195 -15.93 -12.31 -0.40
N ILE A 196 -16.78 -11.94 -1.35
CA ILE A 196 -16.62 -10.72 -2.16
C ILE A 196 -17.45 -9.61 -1.52
N TRP A 197 -16.79 -8.60 -0.98
CA TRP A 197 -17.44 -7.37 -0.50
C TRP A 197 -17.17 -6.25 -1.51
N ALA A 198 -18.19 -5.50 -1.92
CA ALA A 198 -18.03 -4.41 -2.88
C ALA A 198 -18.39 -3.06 -2.26
N THR A 199 -17.60 -2.01 -2.53
CA THR A 199 -17.99 -0.66 -2.14
C THR A 199 -19.10 -0.15 -3.07
N ASP A 200 -20.25 0.22 -2.52
CA ASP A 200 -21.42 0.72 -3.23
C ASP A 200 -21.96 1.95 -2.49
N LEU A 201 -22.39 2.99 -3.22
CA LEU A 201 -23.03 4.18 -2.66
C LEU A 201 -24.57 4.10 -2.77
N GLY A 202 -25.09 3.03 -3.38
CA GLY A 202 -26.52 2.74 -3.46
C GLY A 202 -27.14 2.44 -2.08
N GLN A 203 -28.41 2.76 -1.93
CA GLN A 203 -29.19 2.63 -0.68
C GLN A 203 -29.33 1.17 -0.16
N VAL A 204 -28.91 0.18 -0.94
CA VAL A 204 -28.86 -1.24 -0.55
C VAL A 204 -27.58 -1.60 0.22
N ALA A 205 -26.57 -0.73 0.22
CA ALA A 205 -25.30 -0.95 0.87
C ALA A 205 -25.42 -0.89 2.41
N THR A 206 -24.65 -1.74 3.08
CA THR A 206 -24.58 -1.78 4.55
C THR A 206 -23.47 -0.83 5.04
N CYS A 207 -23.75 -0.04 6.07
CA CYS A 207 -22.74 0.85 6.64
C CYS A 207 -21.58 0.01 7.22
N LEU A 208 -20.32 0.40 6.97
CA LEU A 208 -19.15 -0.31 7.45
C LEU A 208 -18.87 -0.02 8.94
N THR A 209 -19.83 -0.36 9.80
CA THR A 209 -19.77 -0.24 11.27
C THR A 209 -20.11 -1.58 11.90
N GLU A 210 -19.56 -1.84 13.10
CA GLU A 210 -19.79 -3.09 13.83
C GLU A 210 -21.28 -3.40 14.00
N GLN A 211 -22.09 -2.41 14.42
CA GLN A 211 -23.52 -2.59 14.63
C GLN A 211 -24.26 -3.01 13.35
N ALA A 212 -23.98 -2.35 12.22
CA ALA A 212 -24.66 -2.64 10.96
C ALA A 212 -24.23 -3.98 10.36
N LEU A 213 -22.95 -4.34 10.51
CA LEU A 213 -22.42 -5.63 10.07
C LEU A 213 -22.92 -6.79 10.94
N ARG A 214 -22.99 -6.64 12.27
CA ARG A 214 -23.56 -7.65 13.17
C ARG A 214 -25.04 -7.91 12.88
N ALA A 215 -25.84 -6.85 12.68
CA ALA A 215 -27.24 -6.97 12.28
C ALA A 215 -27.45 -7.70 10.93
N LYS A 216 -26.44 -7.70 10.04
CA LYS A 216 -26.43 -8.53 8.82
C LYS A 216 -25.91 -9.94 9.08
N ALA A 217 -24.90 -10.13 9.92
CA ALA A 217 -24.27 -11.42 10.21
C ALA A 217 -25.17 -12.36 11.02
N GLU A 218 -25.94 -11.82 11.97
CA GLU A 218 -26.97 -12.55 12.73
C GLU A 218 -28.06 -13.13 11.81
N MET A 219 -28.36 -12.44 10.70
CA MET A 219 -29.32 -12.89 9.69
C MET A 219 -28.73 -13.93 8.71
N THR A 220 -27.41 -14.13 8.68
CA THR A 220 -26.71 -15.06 7.76
C THR A 220 -25.96 -16.19 8.47
N ASN A 221 -26.04 -16.25 9.80
CA ASN A 221 -25.46 -17.30 10.65
C ASN A 221 -23.94 -17.47 10.50
N ILE A 222 -23.23 -16.37 10.20
CA ILE A 222 -21.76 -16.32 10.11
C ILE A 222 -21.20 -16.31 11.54
N GLY A 223 -20.53 -17.39 11.93
CA GLY A 223 -20.13 -17.63 13.31
C GLY A 223 -19.13 -16.59 13.87
N GLY A 224 -19.55 -15.87 14.92
CA GLY A 224 -18.69 -15.10 15.84
C GLY A 224 -18.08 -13.79 15.30
N ASN A 225 -17.46 -13.84 14.14
CA ASN A 225 -16.62 -12.76 13.61
C ASN A 225 -17.40 -11.77 12.73
N ILE A 226 -17.10 -10.48 12.87
CA ILE A 226 -17.74 -9.39 12.09
C ILE A 226 -17.32 -9.46 10.61
N ILE A 227 -16.08 -9.87 10.35
CA ILE A 227 -15.49 -10.01 9.02
C ILE A 227 -15.27 -11.50 8.74
N PRO A 228 -15.57 -12.00 7.52
CA PRO A 228 -15.32 -13.39 7.14
C PRO A 228 -13.87 -13.83 7.32
N GLU A 229 -13.64 -15.15 7.36
CA GLU A 229 -12.29 -15.70 7.43
C GLU A 229 -11.44 -15.28 6.22
N LYS A 230 -12.01 -15.34 5.01
CA LYS A 230 -11.41 -14.81 3.78
C LYS A 230 -12.35 -13.78 3.14
N VAL A 231 -11.87 -12.57 2.94
CA VAL A 231 -12.63 -11.46 2.36
C VAL A 231 -11.82 -10.71 1.30
N ALA A 232 -12.47 -10.40 0.19
CA ALA A 232 -11.94 -9.55 -0.87
C ALA A 232 -12.80 -8.29 -0.94
N ILE A 233 -12.21 -7.13 -0.63
CA ILE A 233 -12.90 -5.84 -0.67
C ILE A 233 -12.61 -5.15 -2.01
N VAL A 234 -13.68 -4.82 -2.75
CA VAL A 234 -13.62 -4.31 -4.11
C VAL A 234 -13.93 -2.83 -4.16
N PHE A 235 -13.02 -2.08 -4.79
CA PHE A 235 -13.15 -0.66 -5.08
C PHE A 235 -13.27 -0.47 -6.58
N GLY A 236 -14.33 0.21 -7.02
CA GLY A 236 -14.62 0.42 -8.43
C GLY A 236 -13.90 1.60 -9.08
N THR A 237 -14.36 1.97 -10.27
CA THR A 237 -13.78 3.07 -11.04
C THR A 237 -14.20 4.43 -10.49
N GLU A 238 -13.37 5.46 -10.69
CA GLU A 238 -13.53 6.78 -10.07
C GLU A 238 -14.86 7.49 -10.37
N ALA A 239 -15.49 7.18 -11.50
CA ALA A 239 -16.68 7.90 -11.98
C ALA A 239 -18.01 7.27 -11.58
N VAL A 240 -18.08 5.93 -11.46
CA VAL A 240 -19.35 5.19 -11.30
C VAL A 240 -19.30 4.09 -10.23
N GLY A 241 -18.18 3.92 -9.52
CA GLY A 241 -18.03 2.85 -8.54
C GLY A 241 -17.87 1.48 -9.20
N CYS A 242 -18.28 0.42 -8.48
CA CYS A 242 -18.15 -0.96 -8.95
C CYS A 242 -19.14 -1.26 -10.08
N THR A 243 -18.79 -2.17 -10.98
CA THR A 243 -19.69 -2.57 -12.07
C THR A 243 -20.91 -3.34 -11.55
N ASN A 244 -22.03 -3.31 -12.28
CA ASN A 244 -23.19 -4.14 -11.96
C ASN A 244 -22.84 -5.65 -11.92
N GLU A 245 -21.88 -6.09 -12.73
CA GLU A 245 -21.35 -7.46 -12.69
C GLU A 245 -20.72 -7.79 -11.33
N MET A 246 -19.84 -6.92 -10.83
CA MET A 246 -19.24 -7.07 -9.50
C MET A 246 -20.28 -6.92 -8.37
N LEU A 247 -21.15 -5.91 -8.46
CA LEU A 247 -22.18 -5.63 -7.45
C LEU A 247 -23.23 -6.75 -7.34
N ASN A 248 -23.51 -7.49 -8.41
CA ASN A 248 -24.39 -8.65 -8.41
C ASN A 248 -23.68 -9.94 -7.95
N ALA A 249 -22.36 -10.00 -8.06
CA ALA A 249 -21.54 -11.12 -7.58
C ALA A 249 -21.06 -10.97 -6.13
N ALA A 250 -21.21 -9.78 -5.53
CA ALA A 250 -20.79 -9.49 -4.16
C ALA A 250 -21.74 -10.14 -3.12
N ASP A 251 -21.16 -10.76 -2.09
CA ASP A 251 -21.90 -11.30 -0.93
C ASP A 251 -22.43 -10.18 -0.04
N LEU A 252 -21.70 -9.07 0.04
CA LEU A 252 -22.10 -7.88 0.78
C LEU A 252 -21.69 -6.62 0.03
N ARG A 253 -22.57 -5.63 0.04
CA ARG A 253 -22.27 -4.28 -0.43
C ARG A 253 -22.07 -3.38 0.78
N VAL A 254 -21.00 -2.60 0.80
CA VAL A 254 -20.62 -1.79 1.96
C VAL A 254 -20.33 -0.33 1.59
N TYR A 255 -20.54 0.59 2.53
CA TYR A 255 -20.22 2.01 2.35
C TYR A 255 -19.64 2.64 3.62
N LEU A 256 -18.86 3.71 3.45
CA LEU A 256 -18.41 4.56 4.56
C LEU A 256 -19.46 5.67 4.81
N PRO A 257 -19.84 5.95 6.06
CA PRO A 257 -20.83 6.97 6.38
C PRO A 257 -20.31 8.37 6.06
N LEU A 258 -20.87 8.99 5.02
CA LEU A 258 -20.62 10.39 4.65
C LEU A 258 -21.43 11.33 5.55
N ARG A 259 -20.88 12.52 5.85
CA ARG A 259 -21.46 13.50 6.78
C ARG A 259 -21.47 14.94 6.23
N GLY A 260 -21.38 15.11 4.92
CA GLY A 260 -21.34 16.40 4.25
C GLY A 260 -21.96 16.32 2.85
N PHE A 261 -21.91 17.44 2.11
CA PHE A 261 -22.54 17.58 0.78
C PHE A 261 -21.86 16.81 -0.36
N ALA A 262 -20.70 16.17 -0.13
CA ALA A 262 -20.01 15.40 -1.17
C ALA A 262 -20.60 13.99 -1.25
N ASP A 263 -21.05 13.59 -2.45
CA ASP A 263 -21.68 12.28 -2.70
C ASP A 263 -20.70 11.10 -2.60
N SER A 264 -19.40 11.36 -2.73
CA SER A 264 -18.35 10.33 -2.72
C SER A 264 -17.02 10.86 -2.20
N LEU A 265 -16.12 9.93 -1.85
CA LEU A 265 -14.70 10.21 -1.56
C LEU A 265 -13.83 9.88 -2.78
N ASN A 266 -12.65 10.50 -2.88
CA ASN A 266 -11.63 10.07 -3.83
C ASN A 266 -11.30 8.57 -3.64
N LEU A 267 -11.17 7.82 -4.73
CA LEU A 267 -10.96 6.36 -4.72
C LEU A 267 -9.82 5.89 -3.79
N SER A 268 -8.68 6.59 -3.78
CA SER A 268 -7.55 6.22 -2.90
C SER A 268 -7.80 6.54 -1.42
N VAL A 269 -8.56 7.60 -1.14
CA VAL A 269 -8.99 7.98 0.22
C VAL A 269 -10.03 7.01 0.75
N ALA A 270 -11.03 6.66 -0.08
CA ALA A 270 -12.02 5.63 0.24
C ALA A 270 -11.34 4.29 0.54
N THR A 271 -10.38 3.88 -0.29
CA THR A 271 -9.60 2.65 -0.08
C THR A 271 -8.85 2.67 1.24
N ALA A 272 -8.16 3.77 1.57
CA ALA A 272 -7.43 3.90 2.83
C ALA A 272 -8.36 3.79 4.06
N LEU A 273 -9.49 4.49 4.03
CA LEU A 273 -10.43 4.51 5.15
C LEU A 273 -11.15 3.17 5.31
N VAL A 274 -11.58 2.51 4.22
CA VAL A 274 -12.20 1.18 4.29
C VAL A 274 -11.22 0.14 4.82
N VAL A 275 -10.01 0.04 4.26
CA VAL A 275 -9.03 -0.98 4.68
C VAL A 275 -8.63 -0.75 6.14
N HIS A 276 -8.39 0.49 6.56
CA HIS A 276 -8.11 0.81 7.96
C HIS A 276 -9.30 0.48 8.88
N GLN A 277 -10.54 0.78 8.46
CA GLN A 277 -11.74 0.43 9.21
C GLN A 277 -11.92 -1.08 9.35
N MET A 278 -11.54 -1.89 8.34
CA MET A 278 -11.57 -3.35 8.45
C MET A 278 -10.61 -3.86 9.52
N PHE A 279 -9.39 -3.30 9.64
CA PHE A 279 -8.46 -3.65 10.73
C PHE A 279 -8.95 -3.19 12.12
N ILE A 280 -9.75 -2.12 12.21
CA ILE A 280 -10.41 -1.73 13.47
C ILE A 280 -11.53 -2.73 13.83
N LEU A 281 -12.34 -3.13 12.84
CA LEU A 281 -13.48 -4.03 13.03
C LEU A 281 -13.05 -5.48 13.33
N ASP A 282 -11.97 -5.94 12.72
CA ASP A 282 -11.36 -7.24 13.03
C ASP A 282 -9.82 -7.11 13.16
N PRO A 283 -9.31 -6.87 14.39
CA PRO A 283 -7.88 -6.86 14.67
C PRO A 283 -7.20 -8.20 14.36
N SER A 284 -7.94 -9.32 14.29
CA SER A 284 -7.38 -10.63 13.91
C SER A 284 -7.06 -10.75 12.41
N LEU A 285 -7.27 -9.69 11.63
CA LEU A 285 -6.69 -9.55 10.28
C LEU A 285 -5.18 -9.27 10.33
N ILE A 286 -4.66 -8.63 11.38
CA ILE A 286 -3.23 -8.26 11.48
C ILE A 286 -2.38 -9.52 11.58
N GLY A 287 -1.40 -9.66 10.68
CA GLY A 287 -0.54 -10.84 10.63
C GLY A 287 -1.25 -12.14 10.23
N ALA A 288 -2.49 -12.09 9.75
CA ALA A 288 -3.28 -13.29 9.48
C ALA A 288 -2.84 -13.98 8.17
N MET A 289 -1.83 -14.84 8.34
CA MET A 289 -1.10 -15.55 7.30
C MET A 289 -0.41 -16.75 7.94
N SER A 290 -0.44 -17.91 7.29
CA SER A 290 0.22 -19.15 7.74
C SER A 290 1.74 -19.02 7.80
N GLU A 291 2.42 -19.87 8.57
CA GLU A 291 3.89 -19.90 8.56
C GLU A 291 4.44 -20.38 7.21
N GLU A 292 3.69 -21.21 6.46
CA GLU A 292 4.01 -21.62 5.10
C GLU A 292 4.02 -20.42 4.15
N GLU A 293 2.98 -19.58 4.15
CA GLU A 293 2.94 -18.34 3.37
C GLU A 293 4.04 -17.35 3.80
N ARG A 294 4.25 -17.18 5.12
CA ARG A 294 5.35 -16.34 5.65
C ARG A 294 6.72 -16.87 5.20
N TYR A 295 6.92 -18.19 5.18
CA TYR A 295 8.14 -18.82 4.69
C TYR A 295 8.36 -18.56 3.19
N GLN A 296 7.32 -18.64 2.36
CA GLN A 296 7.40 -18.25 0.95
C GLN A 296 7.76 -16.75 0.78
N LEU A 297 7.18 -15.86 1.60
CA LEU A 297 7.56 -14.44 1.60
C LEU A 297 9.01 -14.23 2.07
N ARG A 298 9.49 -14.94 3.11
CA ARG A 298 10.90 -14.91 3.54
C ARG A 298 11.81 -15.33 2.39
N GLN A 299 11.52 -16.45 1.72
CA GLN A 299 12.29 -16.90 0.55
C GLN A 299 12.35 -15.82 -0.55
N ALA A 300 11.21 -15.25 -0.95
CA ALA A 300 11.17 -14.23 -1.99
C ALA A 300 11.88 -12.93 -1.58
N TRP A 301 11.56 -12.40 -0.39
CA TRP A 301 12.01 -11.07 0.05
C TRP A 301 13.47 -11.08 0.50
N TYR A 302 13.93 -12.11 1.21
CA TYR A 302 15.34 -12.18 1.63
C TYR A 302 16.25 -12.41 0.43
N THR A 303 15.89 -13.32 -0.49
CA THR A 303 16.64 -13.52 -1.75
C THR A 303 16.73 -12.21 -2.55
N LYS A 304 15.64 -11.43 -2.61
CA LYS A 304 15.63 -10.12 -3.26
C LYS A 304 16.51 -9.08 -2.54
N LEU A 305 16.51 -9.05 -1.20
CA LEU A 305 17.40 -8.16 -0.44
C LEU A 305 18.88 -8.54 -0.58
N ALA A 306 19.18 -9.84 -0.70
CA ALA A 306 20.52 -10.37 -0.95
C ALA A 306 20.99 -10.03 -2.37
N SER A 307 20.17 -10.26 -3.40
CA SER A 307 20.56 -10.06 -4.81
C SER A 307 20.94 -8.60 -5.12
N GLN A 308 20.23 -7.64 -4.51
CA GLN A 308 20.57 -6.20 -4.56
C GLN A 308 21.98 -5.88 -4.05
N ARG A 309 22.57 -6.74 -3.19
CA ARG A 309 23.82 -6.51 -2.47
C ARG A 309 24.98 -7.39 -2.94
N LEU A 310 24.71 -8.64 -3.32
CA LEU A 310 25.72 -9.60 -3.78
C LEU A 310 26.39 -9.13 -5.08
N LEU A 311 25.58 -8.62 -6.03
CA LEU A 311 26.02 -8.21 -7.36
C LEU A 311 27.06 -7.07 -7.29
N SER A 312 28.23 -7.27 -7.90
CA SER A 312 29.33 -6.30 -7.85
C SER A 312 28.98 -5.00 -8.61
N PRO A 313 29.66 -3.87 -8.35
CA PRO A 313 29.46 -2.65 -9.13
C PRO A 313 29.72 -2.82 -10.64
N GLY A 314 30.68 -3.68 -11.00
CA GLY A 314 30.97 -4.03 -12.39
C GLY A 314 29.83 -4.82 -13.03
N ASP A 315 29.35 -5.86 -12.36
CA ASP A 315 28.26 -6.72 -12.84
C ASP A 315 26.93 -5.95 -12.92
N LYS A 316 26.65 -5.06 -11.95
CA LYS A 316 25.52 -4.12 -12.01
C LYS A 316 25.56 -3.27 -13.27
N LYS A 317 26.71 -2.69 -13.61
CA LYS A 317 26.90 -1.87 -14.82
C LYS A 317 26.78 -2.73 -16.10
N LYS A 318 27.31 -3.96 -16.08
CA LYS A 318 27.22 -4.93 -17.18
C LYS A 318 25.76 -5.32 -17.45
N ARG A 319 25.06 -5.80 -16.42
CA ARG A 319 23.63 -6.17 -16.43
C ARG A 319 22.74 -5.03 -16.95
N LEU A 320 22.92 -3.81 -16.44
CA LEU A 320 22.16 -2.64 -16.88
C LEU A 320 22.34 -2.34 -18.39
N LYS A 321 23.58 -2.43 -18.90
CA LYS A 321 23.85 -2.27 -20.34
C LYS A 321 23.15 -3.34 -21.19
N MET A 322 23.11 -4.57 -20.71
CA MET A 322 22.50 -5.70 -21.42
C MET A 322 20.98 -5.54 -21.46
N ILE A 323 20.35 -5.18 -20.33
CA ILE A 323 18.92 -4.85 -20.28
C ILE A 323 18.58 -3.68 -21.22
N SER A 324 19.40 -2.61 -21.26
CA SER A 324 19.15 -1.50 -22.20
C SER A 324 19.34 -1.91 -23.66
N PHE A 325 20.26 -2.82 -23.95
CA PHE A 325 20.48 -3.35 -25.29
C PHE A 325 19.32 -4.24 -25.76
N ILE A 326 18.83 -5.13 -24.89
CA ILE A 326 17.68 -6.01 -25.19
C ILE A 326 16.42 -5.18 -25.43
N LYS A 327 16.14 -4.18 -24.58
CA LYS A 327 15.03 -3.24 -24.82
C LYS A 327 15.13 -2.49 -26.15
N ALA A 328 16.34 -2.09 -26.54
CA ALA A 328 16.54 -1.48 -27.85
C ALA A 328 16.28 -2.47 -29.00
N CYS A 329 16.56 -3.76 -28.81
CA CYS A 329 16.17 -4.81 -29.76
C CYS A 329 14.66 -5.02 -29.81
N ASP A 330 13.95 -5.01 -28.67
CA ASP A 330 12.49 -5.12 -28.62
C ASP A 330 11.79 -3.98 -29.39
N GLU A 331 12.26 -2.74 -29.26
CA GLU A 331 11.72 -1.62 -30.04
C GLU A 331 12.04 -1.74 -31.55
N ILE A 332 13.17 -2.34 -31.93
CA ILE A 332 13.48 -2.66 -33.33
C ILE A 332 12.57 -3.77 -33.85
N ASP A 333 12.32 -4.84 -33.08
CA ASP A 333 11.39 -5.91 -33.47
C ASP A 333 9.95 -5.39 -33.59
N LYS A 334 9.51 -4.43 -32.75
CA LYS A 334 8.22 -3.73 -32.95
C LYS A 334 8.15 -2.99 -34.28
N LYS A 335 9.18 -2.23 -34.66
CA LYS A 335 9.25 -1.59 -35.99
C LYS A 335 9.16 -2.62 -37.12
N ARG A 336 9.86 -3.75 -36.97
CA ARG A 336 9.88 -4.86 -37.92
C ARG A 336 8.48 -5.45 -38.13
N LEU A 337 7.75 -5.69 -37.03
CA LEU A 337 6.38 -6.19 -37.03
C LEU A 337 5.39 -5.16 -37.61
N ALA A 338 5.66 -3.86 -37.44
CA ALA A 338 4.89 -2.77 -38.05
C ALA A 338 5.23 -2.53 -39.54
N GLY A 339 6.07 -3.36 -40.17
CA GLY A 339 6.44 -3.24 -41.59
C GLY A 339 7.37 -2.06 -41.93
N VAL A 340 7.97 -1.41 -40.93
CA VAL A 340 8.90 -0.30 -41.15
C VAL A 340 10.25 -0.83 -41.63
N PRO A 341 10.82 -0.32 -42.74
CA PRO A 341 12.15 -0.72 -43.19
C PRO A 341 13.22 -0.48 -42.12
N LEU A 342 14.04 -1.51 -41.84
CA LEU A 342 15.12 -1.44 -40.87
C LEU A 342 16.45 -1.09 -41.53
N PHE A 343 17.29 -0.34 -40.82
CA PHE A 343 18.68 -0.14 -41.24
C PHE A 343 19.53 -1.39 -40.99
N GLN A 344 20.61 -1.59 -41.76
CA GLN A 344 21.55 -2.70 -41.54
C GLN A 344 22.08 -2.74 -40.09
N SER A 345 22.35 -1.57 -39.50
CA SER A 345 22.81 -1.45 -38.11
C SER A 345 21.76 -1.80 -37.04
N GLU A 346 20.47 -1.90 -37.42
CA GLU A 346 19.39 -2.43 -36.58
C GLU A 346 19.31 -3.96 -36.71
N LEU A 347 19.45 -4.51 -37.93
CA LEU A 347 19.56 -5.95 -38.17
C LEU A 347 20.77 -6.57 -37.45
N ASP A 348 21.94 -5.91 -37.52
CA ASP A 348 23.16 -6.32 -36.83
C ASP A 348 23.02 -6.32 -35.29
N LYS A 349 22.10 -5.51 -34.73
CA LYS A 349 21.77 -5.51 -33.30
C LYS A 349 20.86 -6.69 -32.96
N LEU A 350 19.82 -6.93 -33.76
CA LEU A 350 18.94 -8.09 -33.61
C LEU A 350 19.74 -9.41 -33.65
N GLY A 351 20.69 -9.55 -34.58
CA GLY A 351 21.58 -10.73 -34.63
C GLY A 351 22.40 -10.96 -33.34
N LYS A 352 22.68 -9.90 -32.58
CA LYS A 352 23.42 -9.96 -31.29
C LYS A 352 22.49 -10.13 -30.08
N ARG A 353 21.16 -10.07 -30.26
CA ARG A 353 20.15 -10.21 -29.19
C ARG A 353 20.31 -11.53 -28.43
N GLY A 354 20.35 -12.66 -29.13
CA GLY A 354 20.42 -13.99 -28.51
C GLY A 354 21.65 -14.18 -27.60
N ALA A 355 22.84 -13.79 -28.08
CA ALA A 355 24.06 -13.85 -27.29
C ALA A 355 24.02 -12.93 -26.04
N LYS A 356 23.42 -11.73 -26.15
CA LYS A 356 23.27 -10.81 -25.02
C LYS A 356 22.20 -11.23 -24.03
N GLN A 357 21.16 -11.94 -24.49
CA GLN A 357 20.15 -12.56 -23.65
C GLN A 357 20.76 -13.71 -22.84
N ALA A 358 21.40 -14.68 -23.49
CA ALA A 358 22.05 -15.81 -22.81
C ALA A 358 23.12 -15.37 -21.79
N GLU A 359 23.89 -14.33 -22.10
CA GLU A 359 24.85 -13.74 -21.17
C GLU A 359 24.16 -13.05 -19.97
N LEU A 360 22.96 -12.47 -20.15
CA LEU A 360 22.17 -11.87 -19.08
C LEU A 360 21.56 -12.96 -18.19
N ASP A 361 20.98 -13.98 -18.81
CA ASP A 361 20.35 -15.11 -18.13
C ASP A 361 21.38 -15.88 -17.28
N ALA A 362 22.62 -16.05 -17.77
CA ALA A 362 23.70 -16.64 -16.99
C ALA A 362 24.09 -15.82 -15.76
N ILE A 363 24.10 -14.47 -15.86
CA ILE A 363 24.34 -13.59 -14.71
C ILE A 363 23.20 -13.68 -13.71
N ASP A 364 21.96 -13.69 -14.19
CA ASP A 364 20.76 -13.67 -13.35
C ASP A 364 20.48 -15.03 -12.70
N ALA A 365 20.71 -16.15 -13.39
CA ALA A 365 20.65 -17.50 -12.83
C ALA A 365 21.71 -17.71 -11.74
N LYS A 366 22.96 -17.29 -11.99
CA LYS A 366 24.00 -17.32 -10.96
C LYS A 366 23.62 -16.45 -9.77
N LEU A 367 23.15 -15.22 -10.01
CA LEU A 367 22.72 -14.32 -8.94
C LEU A 367 21.57 -14.90 -8.12
N ALA A 368 20.60 -15.56 -8.76
CA ALA A 368 19.47 -16.19 -8.08
C ALA A 368 19.95 -17.31 -7.15
N GLU A 369 20.81 -18.20 -7.63
CA GLU A 369 21.39 -19.29 -6.84
C GLU A 369 22.25 -18.77 -5.68
N ASP A 370 23.17 -17.86 -5.98
CA ASP A 370 24.00 -17.20 -4.98
C ASP A 370 23.16 -16.47 -3.92
N SER A 371 22.01 -15.91 -4.31
CA SER A 371 21.10 -15.22 -3.38
C SER A 371 20.28 -16.18 -2.52
N ARG A 372 19.82 -17.32 -3.06
CA ARG A 372 19.09 -18.35 -2.30
C ARG A 372 19.97 -18.92 -1.19
N ARG A 373 21.17 -19.40 -1.55
CA ARG A 373 22.16 -19.93 -0.60
C ARG A 373 22.58 -18.91 0.46
N ALA A 374 22.65 -17.62 0.11
CA ALA A 374 22.99 -16.56 1.06
C ALA A 374 21.92 -16.29 2.12
N VAL A 375 20.69 -16.80 1.96
CA VAL A 375 19.56 -16.53 2.87
C VAL A 375 18.92 -17.79 3.45
N GLU A 376 19.29 -18.98 3.01
CA GLU A 376 18.76 -20.27 3.47
C GLU A 376 18.63 -20.36 5.01
N ASN A 377 19.73 -20.11 5.73
CA ASN A 377 19.74 -20.07 7.20
C ASN A 377 18.83 -18.99 7.80
N LEU A 378 18.69 -17.84 7.14
CA LEU A 378 17.82 -16.73 7.58
C LEU A 378 16.33 -16.99 7.29
N VAL A 379 16.02 -17.78 6.26
CA VAL A 379 14.66 -18.21 5.96
C VAL A 379 14.21 -19.29 6.96
N ALA A 380 15.08 -20.25 7.26
CA ALA A 380 14.81 -21.30 8.26
C ALA A 380 14.79 -20.75 9.69
N ASN A 381 15.69 -19.82 10.03
CA ASN A 381 15.82 -19.20 11.35
C ASN A 381 15.77 -17.67 11.21
N PRO A 382 14.57 -17.06 11.06
CA PRO A 382 14.45 -15.63 10.89
C PRO A 382 14.96 -14.86 12.12
N PRO A 383 15.74 -13.78 11.94
CA PRO A 383 16.17 -12.94 13.05
C PRO A 383 14.95 -12.23 13.65
N GLU A 384 15.04 -11.84 14.92
CA GLU A 384 13.90 -11.22 15.60
C GLU A 384 13.48 -9.92 14.89
N PRO A 385 12.17 -9.69 14.73
CA PRO A 385 11.63 -8.58 13.95
C PRO A 385 11.92 -7.22 14.59
N ILE A 386 11.84 -6.20 13.75
CA ILE A 386 11.44 -4.85 14.19
C ILE A 386 9.96 -4.91 14.56
N THR A 387 9.60 -4.57 15.79
CA THR A 387 8.21 -4.54 16.25
C THR A 387 7.58 -3.16 16.04
N ASP A 388 8.37 -2.09 16.08
CA ASP A 388 7.92 -0.75 15.69
C ASP A 388 8.38 -0.38 14.27
N MET A 389 7.46 -0.55 13.32
CA MET A 389 7.69 -0.28 11.90
C MET A 389 7.79 1.23 11.57
N ARG A 390 7.55 2.13 12.54
CA ARG A 390 7.78 3.56 12.37
C ARG A 390 9.25 3.83 12.05
N ARG A 391 9.49 4.96 11.41
CA ARG A 391 10.85 5.40 11.11
C ARG A 391 11.51 5.92 12.37
N ALA A 392 12.72 5.44 12.67
CA ALA A 392 13.59 5.94 13.73
C ALA A 392 13.57 7.47 13.88
N ASP A 393 13.63 7.97 15.10
CA ASP A 393 13.64 9.40 15.38
C ASP A 393 14.92 10.08 14.85
N GLU A 394 16.03 9.36 14.75
CA GLU A 394 17.27 9.80 14.08
C GLU A 394 17.08 10.06 12.58
N HIS A 395 15.97 9.61 11.98
CA HIS A 395 15.58 9.93 10.62
C HIS A 395 14.50 11.04 10.52
N ARG A 396 14.02 11.62 11.63
CA ARG A 396 13.09 12.77 11.61
C ARG A 396 13.75 14.08 11.17
N THR A 397 15.06 14.10 11.04
CA THR A 397 15.79 15.16 10.34
C THR A 397 15.17 15.39 8.97
N CYS A 398 14.53 16.54 8.75
CA CYS A 398 13.72 16.79 7.56
C CYS A 398 14.53 16.60 6.27
N PHE A 399 13.91 15.96 5.28
CA PHE A 399 14.47 15.79 3.93
C PHE A 399 14.41 17.08 3.10
N VAL A 400 14.80 18.21 3.71
CA VAL A 400 15.15 19.42 2.97
C VAL A 400 16.45 19.11 2.24
N GLY A 401 16.35 18.81 0.94
CA GLY A 401 17.52 18.46 0.14
C GLY A 401 18.62 19.50 0.29
N LYS A 402 19.90 19.09 0.31
CA LYS A 402 21.04 19.99 0.63
C LYS A 402 21.01 21.33 -0.12
N LYS A 403 20.56 21.32 -1.38
CA LYS A 403 20.35 22.54 -2.20
C LYS A 403 19.21 23.43 -1.67
N THR A 404 18.07 22.84 -1.30
CA THR A 404 16.92 23.55 -0.72
C THR A 404 17.26 24.16 0.64
N LYS A 405 17.93 23.41 1.55
CA LYS A 405 18.35 23.97 2.85
C LYS A 405 19.41 25.07 2.68
N SER A 406 20.25 24.98 1.65
CA SER A 406 21.21 26.04 1.33
C SER A 406 20.58 27.30 0.72
N ARG A 407 19.40 27.19 0.09
CA ARG A 407 18.68 28.32 -0.55
C ARG A 407 17.75 29.06 0.41
N HIS A 408 17.28 28.39 1.45
CA HIS A 408 16.33 28.91 2.44
C HIS A 408 16.91 28.72 3.86
N ARG A 409 18.17 29.11 4.06
CA ARG A 409 18.90 28.81 5.31
C ARG A 409 18.26 29.47 6.54
N ASP A 410 17.66 30.62 6.33
CA ASP A 410 16.79 31.40 7.20
C ASP A 410 15.54 30.63 7.65
N VAL A 411 14.78 30.04 6.70
CA VAL A 411 13.51 29.34 7.00
C VAL A 411 13.72 27.97 7.64
N TRP A 412 14.85 27.32 7.37
CA TRP A 412 15.14 25.94 7.82
C TRP A 412 16.32 25.87 8.80
N ALA A 413 16.63 26.97 9.50
CA ALA A 413 17.75 27.07 10.45
C ALA A 413 17.65 25.99 11.55
N ASP A 414 16.53 25.99 12.27
CA ASP A 414 16.29 25.15 13.46
C ASP A 414 16.03 23.67 13.14
N MET A 415 15.78 23.31 11.88
CA MET A 415 15.53 21.93 11.51
C MET A 415 16.83 21.13 11.38
N PRO A 416 17.03 20.04 12.15
CA PRO A 416 18.26 19.26 12.09
C PRO A 416 18.46 18.63 10.71
N ALA A 417 19.67 18.77 10.17
CA ALA A 417 20.02 18.20 8.86
C ALA A 417 20.22 16.68 8.96
N THR A 418 19.87 15.95 7.89
CA THR A 418 20.11 14.50 7.81
C THR A 418 21.58 14.18 8.03
N ALA A 419 21.90 13.52 9.15
CA ALA A 419 23.23 13.01 9.40
C ALA A 419 23.55 11.88 8.40
N ASN A 420 24.70 11.96 7.74
CA ASN A 420 25.22 10.87 6.90
C ASN A 420 25.79 9.75 7.79
N LEU A 421 24.93 9.06 8.53
CA LEU A 421 25.31 7.90 9.33
C LEU A 421 25.82 6.78 8.42
N SER A 422 27.09 6.39 8.58
CA SER A 422 27.65 5.30 7.77
C SER A 422 27.08 3.96 8.22
N VAL A 423 26.27 3.32 7.37
CA VAL A 423 25.71 1.98 7.60
C VAL A 423 26.81 0.92 7.48
N LYS A 424 27.69 0.83 8.49
CA LYS A 424 29.01 0.20 8.35
C LYS A 424 29.03 -1.32 8.44
N GLN A 425 28.03 -1.98 9.04
CA GLN A 425 28.15 -3.43 9.35
C GLN A 425 26.96 -4.33 8.92
N ASN A 426 25.72 -3.83 8.86
CA ASN A 426 24.59 -4.69 9.26
C ASN A 426 23.52 -5.04 8.21
N THR A 427 23.86 -5.03 6.93
CA THR A 427 23.27 -5.86 5.84
C THR A 427 24.06 -5.53 4.57
N SER A 428 25.38 -5.72 4.66
CA SER A 428 26.33 -5.37 3.62
C SER A 428 26.49 -6.50 2.59
N ALA A 429 27.17 -6.20 1.48
CA ALA A 429 27.60 -7.25 0.55
C ALA A 429 28.54 -8.29 1.20
N SER A 430 29.30 -7.91 2.24
CA SER A 430 30.17 -8.85 2.97
C SER A 430 29.38 -9.85 3.82
N PHE A 431 28.29 -9.42 4.46
CA PHE A 431 27.43 -10.31 5.26
C PHE A 431 26.81 -11.43 4.41
N PHE A 432 26.16 -11.10 3.28
CA PHE A 432 25.58 -12.13 2.42
C PHE A 432 26.65 -13.06 1.81
N ARG A 433 27.86 -12.55 1.53
CA ARG A 433 28.99 -13.38 1.06
C ARG A 433 29.60 -14.28 2.13
N SER A 434 29.51 -13.94 3.41
CA SER A 434 29.96 -14.84 4.48
C SER A 434 28.95 -15.97 4.70
N GLN A 435 27.65 -15.71 4.59
CA GLN A 435 26.62 -16.76 4.66
C GLN A 435 26.79 -17.80 3.54
N GLN A 436 27.07 -17.36 2.30
CA GLN A 436 27.37 -18.27 1.18
C GLN A 436 28.51 -19.27 1.42
N LYS A 437 29.47 -18.92 2.30
CA LYS A 437 30.63 -19.76 2.66
C LYS A 437 30.39 -20.65 3.88
N ALA A 438 29.27 -20.48 4.57
CA ALA A 438 28.88 -21.30 5.71
C ALA A 438 27.88 -22.40 5.31
N SER A 439 27.18 -22.24 4.19
CA SER A 439 26.24 -23.20 3.60
C SER A 439 26.87 -24.13 2.54
N GLY A 440 28.18 -24.38 2.59
CA GLY A 440 28.90 -25.23 1.63
C GLY A 440 30.28 -25.61 2.12
#